data_AF-A0A932Y1N2-F1
#
_entry.id   AF-A0A932Y1N2-F1
#
_cell.length_a   1.000
_cell.length_b   1.000
_cell.length_c   1.000
_cell.angle_alpha   90.00
_cell.angle_beta   90.00
_cell.angle_gamma   90.00
#
_symmetry.space_group_name_H-M   'P 1'
#
loop_
_entity.id
_entity.type
_entity.pdbx_description
1 polymer ?
#
loop_
_entity_poly.entity_id
_entity_poly.type
_entity_poly.pdbx_seq_one_letter_code
_entity_poly.pdbx_strand_id
1 'polypeptide(L)' 'MANHTTTAVSQNLTLAILEALKNIRGWGSVEIFVQDYKVTQITERNITKTQHDIVKNTHS' A
#
# COMPACT_ATOMS: atom_id res chain seq x y z
N MET A 1 8.90 28.61 4.99
CA MET A 1 8.40 28.74 3.61
C MET A 1 8.54 27.38 2.95
N ALA A 2 7.44 26.68 2.72
CA ALA A 2 7.48 25.37 2.07
C ALA A 2 7.74 25.59 0.58
N ASN A 3 8.97 25.34 0.13
CA ASN A 3 9.28 25.26 -1.28
C ASN A 3 8.70 23.95 -1.81
N HIS A 4 7.41 23.97 -2.14
CA HIS A 4 6.80 22.94 -2.97
C HIS A 4 7.35 23.15 -4.38
N THR A 5 8.47 22.50 -4.69
CA THR A 5 8.92 22.42 -6.07
C THR A 5 7.82 21.69 -6.83
N THR A 6 7.04 22.43 -7.62
CA THR A 6 6.06 21.92 -8.59
C THR A 6 6.76 21.23 -9.75
N THR A 7 7.85 20.51 -9.49
CA THR A 7 8.43 19.56 -10.43
C THR A 7 7.35 18.54 -10.71
N ALA A 8 6.87 18.55 -11.95
CA ALA A 8 5.81 17.66 -12.40
C ALA A 8 6.07 16.24 -11.87
N VAL A 9 5.16 15.74 -11.04
CA VAL A 9 5.23 14.36 -10.55
C VAL A 9 5.27 13.47 -11.79
N SER A 10 6.28 12.62 -11.87
CA SER A 10 6.46 11.72 -13.02
C SER A 10 5.15 11.01 -13.34
N GLN A 11 4.66 11.16 -14.57
CA GLN A 11 3.42 10.53 -15.01
C GLN A 11 3.46 9.01 -14.81
N ASN A 12 4.62 8.39 -15.01
CA ASN A 12 4.83 6.97 -14.80
C ASN A 12 4.64 6.57 -13.32
N LEU A 13 5.14 7.39 -12.39
CA LEU A 13 4.96 7.13 -10.96
C LEU A 13 3.49 7.28 -10.56
N THR A 14 2.81 8.31 -11.06
CA THR A 14 1.37 8.49 -10.84
C THR A 14 0.56 7.31 -11.36
N LEU A 15 0.87 6.82 -12.56
CA LEU A 15 0.20 5.65 -13.14
C LEU A 15 0.46 4.38 -12.32
N ALA A 16 1.70 4.15 -11.88
CA ALA A 16 2.04 2.99 -11.05
C ALA A 16 1.30 3.01 -9.70
N ILE A 17 1.20 4.17 -9.05
CA ILE A 17 0.44 4.32 -7.79
C ILE A 17 -1.07 4.10 -8.05
N LEU A 18 -1.61 4.63 -9.13
CA LEU A 18 -3.02 4.44 -9.50
C LEU A 18 -3.33 2.97 -9.80
N GLU A 19 -2.44 2.26 -10.47
CA GLU A 19 -2.57 0.83 -10.74
C GLU A 19 -2.53 0.03 -9.43
N ALA A 20 -1.58 0.33 -8.55
CA ALA A 20 -1.47 -0.33 -7.24
C ALA A 20 -2.73 -0.15 -6.38
N LEU A 21 -3.32 1.04 -6.38
CA LEU A 21 -4.57 1.31 -5.67
C LEU A 21 -5.76 0.55 -6.27
N LYS A 22 -5.84 0.43 -7.61
CA LYS A 22 -6.90 -0.34 -8.30
C LYS A 22 -6.81 -1.84 -8.03
N ASN A 23 -5.62 -2.35 -7.77
CA ASN A 23 -5.39 -3.76 -7.49
C ASN A 23 -5.82 -4.18 -6.07
N ILE A 24 -6.17 -3.22 -5.20
CA ILE A 24 -6.75 -3.50 -3.89
C ILE A 24 -8.21 -3.94 -4.04
N ARG A 25 -8.48 -5.20 -3.73
CA ARG A 25 -9.78 -5.88 -3.83
C ARG A 25 -10.45 -5.93 -2.46
N GLY A 26 -11.10 -4.83 -2.09
CA GLY A 26 -11.81 -4.70 -0.81
C GLY A 26 -10.95 -3.99 0.24
N TRP A 27 -10.38 -4.72 1.19
CA TRP A 27 -9.50 -4.14 2.21
C TRP A 27 -8.04 -4.36 1.85
N GLY A 28 -7.19 -3.39 2.16
CA GLY A 28 -5.77 -3.49 1.88
C GLY A 28 -4.98 -2.24 2.21
N SER A 29 -3.70 -2.28 1.88
CA SER A 29 -2.77 -1.15 1.93
C SER A 29 -1.93 -1.11 0.65
N VAL A 30 -1.53 0.10 0.27
CA VAL A 30 -0.42 0.34 -0.66
C VAL A 30 0.69 0.99 0.13
N GLU A 31 1.88 0.40 0.08
CA GLU A 31 3.07 0.86 0.79
C GLU A 31 4.12 1.33 -0.24
N ILE A 32 4.68 2.52 -0.04
CA ILE A 32 5.66 3.12 -0.95
C ILE A 32 6.98 3.27 -0.22
N PHE A 33 8.03 2.65 -0.76
CA PHE A 33 9.39 2.75 -0.23
C PHE A 33 10.19 3.74 -1.07
N VAL A 34 10.81 4.70 -0.37
CA VAL A 34 11.69 5.71 -0.97
C VAL A 34 13.09 5.54 -0.42
N GLN A 35 14.07 5.42 -1.32
CA GLN A 35 15.50 5.35 -1.00
C GLN A 35 16.25 6.25 -1.98
N ASP A 36 17.28 6.96 -1.52
CA ASP A 36 18.07 7.87 -2.34
C ASP A 36 17.22 8.86 -3.17
N TYR A 37 16.17 9.41 -2.55
CA TYR A 37 15.20 10.32 -3.16
C TYR A 37 14.42 9.73 -4.35
N LYS A 38 14.35 8.41 -4.46
CA LYS A 38 13.64 7.68 -5.52
C LYS A 38 12.69 6.66 -4.94
N VAL A 39 11.53 6.50 -5.56
CA VAL A 39 10.65 5.36 -5.26
C VAL A 39 11.33 4.09 -5.78
N THR A 40 11.63 3.16 -4.88
CA THR A 40 12.29 1.90 -5.22
C THR A 40 11.36 0.70 -5.17
N GLN A 41 10.26 0.81 -4.42
CA GLN A 41 9.25 -0.26 -4.34
C GLN A 41 7.87 0.31 -4.05
N ILE A 42 6.87 -0.30 -4.69
CA ILE A 42 5.45 -0.16 -4.34
C ILE A 42 4.96 -1.57 -3.99
N THR A 43 4.38 -1.72 -2.81
CA THR A 43 3.83 -3.00 -2.34
C THR A 43 2.33 -2.88 -2.19
N GLU A 44 1.61 -3.84 -2.78
CA GLU A 44 0.16 -3.97 -2.66
C GLU A 44 -0.15 -5.10 -1.68
N ARG A 45 -0.91 -4.80 -0.62
CA ARG A 45 -1.36 -5.81 0.34
C ARG A 45 -2.88 -5.89 0.32
N ASN A 46 -3.40 -7.00 -0.18
CA ASN A 46 -4.81 -7.34 -0.06
C ASN A 46 -5.07 -8.04 1.29
N ILE A 47 -6.11 -7.59 1.99
CA ILE A 47 -6.47 -8.05 3.32
C ILE A 47 -7.86 -8.65 3.27
N THR A 48 -7.97 -9.96 3.51
CA THR A 48 -9.25 -10.62 3.72
C THR A 48 -9.57 -10.60 5.21
N LYS A 49 -10.69 -9.98 5.60
CA LYS A 49 -11.20 -10.08 6.97
C LYS A 49 -11.85 -11.44 7.16
N THR A 50 -11.39 -12.19 8.14
CA THR A 50 -12.00 -13.46 8.55
C THR A 50 -12.82 -13.24 9.82
N GLN A 51 -13.86 -14.04 10.01
CA GLN A 51 -14.66 -14.09 11.25
C GLN A 51 -14.45 -15.43 11.97
N HIS A 52 -13.22 -15.95 11.91
CA HIS A 52 -12.90 -17.22 12.55
C HIS A 52 -12.37 -16.94 13.95
N ASP A 53 -13.16 -17.33 14.96
CA ASP A 53 -12.67 -17.43 16.32
C ASP A 53 -11.68 -18.59 16.41
N ILE A 54 -10.49 -18.33 16.93
CA ILE A 54 -9.56 -19.40 17.31
C ILE A 54 -10.15 -20.04 18.57
N VAL A 55 -10.85 -21.17 18.40
CA VAL A 55 -11.37 -21.95 19.54
C VAL A 55 -10.18 -22.36 20.40
N LYS A 56 -10.11 -21.83 21.62
CA LYS A 56 -9.12 -22.29 22.61
C LYS A 56 -9.58 -23.67 23.10
N ASN A 57 -8.88 -24.72 22.72
CA ASN A 57 -9.06 -26.02 23.38
C ASN A 57 -8.67 -25.86 24.85
N THR A 58 -9.67 -25.83 25.72
CA THR A 58 -9.49 -25.98 27.16
C THR A 58 -9.76 -27.45 27.47
N HIS A 59 -8.68 -28.21 27.67
CA HIS A 59 -8.80 -29.53 28.27
C HIS A 59 -9.04 -29.34 29.76
N SER A 60 -10.22 -29.77 30.23
CA SER A 60 -10.57 -29.91 31.65
C SER A 60 -10.29 -31.34 32.08
#